data_AF-A0A0J4TED4-F1
#
_entry.id   AF-A0A0J4TED4-F1
#
_cell.length_a   1.000
_cell.length_b   1.000
_cell.length_c   1.000
_cell.angle_alpha   90.00
_cell.angle_beta   90.00
_cell.angle_gamma   90.00
#
_symmetry.space_group_name_H-M   'P 1'
#
loop_
_entity.id
_entity.type
_entity.pdbx_description
1 polymer ?
#
loop_
_entity_poly.entity_id
_entity_poly.type
_entity_poly.pdbx_seq_one_letter_code
_entity_poly.pdbx_strand_id
1 'polypeptide(L)'
;MSWIVLFIAGLLEVVWAVGLKYTHGFSRLVPSVITIVAMVVSMALLSWAMKTLPVGTAYAVWTGIGAVGAAVTGIVLLGESASAMRIASLVCIVVGIIGLKISAH
;
A
#
# COMPACT_ATOMS: atom_id res chain seq x y z
N MET A 1 -2.99 -10.17 -16.24
CA MET A 1 -2.30 -10.69 -15.04
C MET A 1 -1.64 -9.60 -14.20
N SER A 2 -1.07 -8.56 -14.82
CA SER A 2 -0.36 -7.46 -14.15
C SER A 2 -1.17 -6.73 -13.07
N TRP A 3 -2.49 -6.58 -13.24
CA TRP A 3 -3.38 -6.01 -12.22
C TRP A 3 -3.47 -6.84 -10.93
N ILE A 4 -3.46 -8.17 -11.03
CA ILE A 4 -3.44 -9.06 -9.85
C ILE A 4 -2.10 -8.91 -9.14
N VAL A 5 -1.00 -8.88 -9.89
CA VAL A 5 0.32 -8.67 -9.31
C VAL A 5 0.46 -7.29 -8.68
N LEU A 6 -0.13 -6.26 -9.27
CA LEU A 6 -0.20 -4.92 -8.69
C LEU A 6 -0.99 -4.91 -7.37
N PHE A 7 -2.11 -5.64 -7.33
CA PHE A 7 -2.91 -5.78 -6.12
C PHE A 7 -2.13 -6.49 -5.00
N ILE A 8 -1.43 -7.59 -5.32
CA ILE A 8 -0.56 -8.30 -4.37
C ILE A 8 0.61 -7.40 -3.93
N ALA A 9 1.20 -6.63 -4.85
CA ALA A 9 2.25 -5.67 -4.53
C ALA A 9 1.77 -4.62 -3.52
N GLY A 10 0.54 -4.10 -3.70
CA GLY A 10 -0.08 -3.15 -2.78
C GLY A 10 -0.40 -3.78 -1.41
N LEU A 11 -0.85 -5.05 -1.36
CA LEU A 11 -1.06 -5.74 -0.08
C LEU A 11 0.25 -5.91 0.70
N LEU A 12 1.34 -6.28 0.01
CA LEU A 12 2.66 -6.34 0.63
C LEU A 12 3.13 -4.96 1.10
N GLU A 13 2.71 -3.89 0.41
CA GLU A 13 2.97 -2.53 0.84
C GLU A 13 2.38 -2.23 2.21
N VAL A 14 1.13 -2.63 2.42
CA VAL A 14 0.46 -2.53 3.73
C VAL A 14 1.23 -3.30 4.80
N VAL A 15 1.71 -4.51 4.48
CA VAL A 15 2.45 -5.35 5.43
C VAL A 15 3.74 -4.67 5.89
N TRP A 16 4.57 -4.14 4.98
CA TRP A 16 5.81 -3.50 5.41
C TRP A 16 5.57 -2.11 6.01
N ALA A 17 4.57 -1.35 5.55
CA ALA A 17 4.22 -0.05 6.14
C ALA A 17 3.78 -0.20 7.60
N VAL A 18 2.93 -1.18 7.90
CA VAL A 18 2.51 -1.51 9.27
C VAL A 18 3.67 -2.15 10.04
N GLY A 19 4.43 -3.03 9.40
CA GLY A 19 5.60 -3.69 9.96
C GLY A 19 6.64 -2.73 10.51
N LEU A 20 6.88 -1.59 9.85
CA LEU A 20 7.78 -0.53 10.31
C LEU A 20 7.47 -0.08 11.74
N LYS A 21 6.19 0.02 12.12
CA LYS A 21 5.78 0.39 13.48
C LYS A 21 6.27 -0.64 14.51
N TYR A 22 6.25 -1.92 14.17
CA TYR A 22 6.64 -3.03 15.04
C TYR A 22 8.15 -3.27 15.10
N THR A 23 8.93 -2.71 14.17
CA THR A 23 10.40 -2.84 14.19
C THR A 23 11.05 -2.11 15.37
N HIS A 24 10.37 -1.12 15.98
CA HIS A 24 10.96 -0.20 16.96
C HIS A 24 12.29 0.39 16.47
N GLY A 25 12.28 0.99 15.28
CA GLY A 25 13.49 1.55 14.66
C GLY A 25 14.51 0.46 14.30
N PHE A 26 14.03 -0.66 13.78
CA PHE A 26 14.86 -1.84 13.42
C PHE A 26 15.56 -2.55 14.58
N SER A 27 15.19 -2.24 15.83
CA SER A 27 15.74 -2.92 17.02
C SER A 27 15.24 -4.37 17.16
N ARG A 28 14.06 -4.70 16.63
CA ARG A 28 13.51 -6.06 16.67
C ARG A 28 13.79 -6.81 15.37
N LEU A 29 14.56 -7.90 15.46
CA LEU A 29 14.98 -8.72 14.31
C LEU A 29 13.81 -9.28 13.48
N VAL A 30 12.86 -9.97 14.11
CA VAL A 30 11.77 -10.65 13.37
C VAL A 30 10.89 -9.68 12.58
N PRO A 31 10.33 -8.59 13.17
CA PRO A 31 9.56 -7.61 12.40
C PRO A 31 10.39 -6.90 11.33
N SER A 32 11.69 -6.67 11.59
CA SER A 32 12.58 -6.01 10.63
C SER A 32 12.81 -6.85 9.40
N VAL A 33 13.09 -8.15 9.57
CA VAL A 33 13.26 -9.08 8.44
C VAL A 33 11.99 -9.19 7.62
N ILE A 34 10.83 -9.34 8.27
CA ILE A 34 9.53 -9.39 7.58
C ILE A 34 9.29 -8.11 6.77
N THR A 35 9.55 -6.95 7.38
CA THR A 35 9.38 -5.64 6.73
C THR A 35 10.27 -5.50 5.51
N ILE A 36 11.56 -5.84 5.62
CA ILE A 36 12.51 -5.74 4.51
C ILE A 36 12.14 -6.70 3.38
N VAL A 37 11.79 -7.96 3.70
CA VAL A 37 11.40 -8.94 2.69
C VAL A 37 10.11 -8.51 1.98
N ALA A 38 9.09 -8.07 2.72
CA ALA A 38 7.85 -7.57 2.13
C ALA A 38 8.07 -6.33 1.26
N MET A 39 8.96 -5.42 1.68
CA MET A 39 9.34 -4.24 0.89
C MET A 39 9.99 -4.63 -0.44
N VAL A 40 11.00 -5.51 -0.42
CA VAL A 40 11.69 -5.96 -1.63
C VAL A 40 10.74 -6.68 -2.58
N VAL A 41 9.92 -7.60 -2.06
CA VAL A 41 8.95 -8.34 -2.88
C VAL A 41 7.88 -7.41 -3.43
N SER A 42 7.36 -6.47 -2.64
CA SER A 42 6.38 -5.47 -3.09
C SER A 42 6.93 -4.65 -4.27
N MET A 43 8.16 -4.13 -4.14
CA MET A 43 8.79 -3.34 -5.21
C MET A 43 9.09 -4.17 -6.46
N ALA A 44 9.51 -5.43 -6.30
CA ALA A 44 9.75 -6.32 -7.43
C ALA A 44 8.46 -6.61 -8.22
N LEU A 45 7.35 -6.86 -7.51
CA LEU A 45 6.05 -7.08 -8.14
C LEU A 45 5.50 -5.80 -8.81
N LEU A 46 5.70 -4.63 -8.18
CA LEU A 46 5.36 -3.35 -8.79
C LEU A 46 6.15 -3.12 -10.09
N SER A 47 7.47 -3.34 -10.06
CA SER A 47 8.33 -3.27 -11.24
C SER A 47 7.85 -4.18 -12.37
N TRP A 48 7.41 -5.39 -12.01
CA TRP A 48 6.86 -6.33 -12.98
C TRP A 48 5.53 -5.87 -13.57
N ALA A 49 4.61 -5.33 -12.75
CA ALA A 49 3.34 -4.79 -13.22
C ALA A 49 3.54 -3.59 -14.17
N MET A 50 4.52 -2.73 -13.88
CA MET A 50 4.89 -1.57 -14.69
C MET A 50 5.48 -1.91 -16.06
N LYS A 51 5.87 -3.17 -16.32
CA LYS A 51 6.26 -3.60 -17.69
C LYS A 51 5.11 -3.52 -18.69
N THR A 52 3.87 -3.54 -18.20
CA THR A 52 2.66 -3.57 -19.03
C THR A 52 1.68 -2.44 -18.73
N LEU A 53 1.75 -1.87 -17.53
CA LEU A 53 0.88 -0.79 -17.08
C LEU A 53 1.64 0.54 -17.13
N PRO A 54 0.97 1.65 -17.51
CA PRO A 54 1.56 2.98 -17.39
C PRO A 54 1.99 3.25 -15.96
N VAL A 55 3.19 3.84 -15.80
CA VAL A 55 3.79 4.11 -14.47
C VAL A 55 2.85 4.95 -13.61
N GLY A 56 2.20 5.98 -14.17
CA GLY A 56 1.26 6.82 -13.42
C GLY A 56 0.09 6.05 -12.82
N THR A 57 -0.50 5.13 -13.59
CA THR A 57 -1.62 4.29 -13.14
C THR A 57 -1.15 3.24 -12.14
N ALA A 58 -0.06 2.54 -12.44
CA ALA A 58 0.46 1.49 -11.58
C ALA A 58 0.89 2.04 -10.21
N TYR A 59 1.65 3.13 -10.20
CA TYR A 59 2.15 3.73 -8.97
C TYR A 59 1.03 4.32 -8.11
N ALA A 60 0.05 5.00 -8.73
CA ALA A 60 -1.09 5.55 -8.00
C ALA A 60 -1.97 4.46 -7.37
N VAL A 61 -2.22 3.35 -8.08
CA VAL A 61 -2.99 2.23 -7.54
C VAL A 61 -2.22 1.51 -6.43
N TRP A 62 -0.92 1.29 -6.60
CA TRP A 62 -0.05 0.66 -5.59
C TRP A 62 -0.05 1.44 -4.28
N THR A 63 0.42 2.71 -4.34
CA THR A 63 0.43 3.62 -3.18
C THR A 63 -0.95 3.82 -2.58
N GLY A 64 -1.98 3.80 -3.41
CA GLY A 64 -3.37 3.87 -2.98
C GLY A 64 -3.81 2.71 -2.10
N ILE A 65 -3.53 1.48 -2.53
CA ILE A 65 -3.79 0.26 -1.74
C ILE A 65 -2.98 0.31 -0.45
N GLY A 66 -1.70 0.69 -0.52
CA GLY A 66 -0.83 0.88 0.63
C GLY A 66 -1.40 1.86 1.65
N ALA A 67 -1.79 3.06 1.21
CA ALA A 67 -2.31 4.12 2.06
C ALA A 67 -3.64 3.73 2.74
N VAL A 68 -4.59 3.19 1.96
CA VAL A 68 -5.89 2.77 2.50
C VAL A 68 -5.72 1.60 3.46
N GLY A 69 -4.96 0.57 3.07
CA GLY A 69 -4.73 -0.59 3.93
C GLY A 69 -3.96 -0.25 5.19
N ALA A 70 -2.94 0.62 5.12
CA ALA A 70 -2.21 1.09 6.29
C ALA A 70 -3.10 1.92 7.23
N ALA A 71 -3.95 2.79 6.70
CA ALA A 71 -4.88 3.57 7.52
C ALA A 71 -5.94 2.69 8.21
N VAL A 72 -6.54 1.74 7.48
CA VAL A 72 -7.48 0.77 8.05
C VAL A 72 -6.79 -0.06 9.14
N THR A 73 -5.59 -0.54 8.86
CA THR A 73 -4.82 -1.33 9.82
C THR A 73 -4.37 -0.51 11.03
N GLY A 74 -4.04 0.77 10.85
CA GLY A 74 -3.75 1.70 11.94
C GLY A 74 -4.95 1.95 12.85
N ILE A 75 -6.14 2.08 12.28
CA ILE A 75 -7.38 2.21 13.06
C ILE A 75 -7.67 0.92 13.83
N VAL A 76 -7.58 -0.24 13.17
CA VAL A 76 -7.98 -1.53 13.76
C VAL A 76 -6.94 -2.09 14.74
N LEU A 77 -5.65 -2.09 14.39
CA LEU A 77 -4.59 -2.71 15.19
C LEU A 77 -3.89 -1.73 16.14
N LEU A 78 -3.75 -0.46 15.76
CA LEU A 78 -3.03 0.54 16.57
C LEU A 78 -3.98 1.45 17.35
N GLY A 79 -5.30 1.31 17.18
CA GLY A 79 -6.30 2.13 17.87
C GLY A 79 -6.25 3.60 17.46
N GLU A 80 -5.75 3.92 16.26
CA GLU A 80 -5.67 5.29 15.80
C GLU A 80 -7.06 5.91 15.59
N SER A 81 -7.15 7.24 15.76
CA SER A 81 -8.39 7.97 15.59
C SER A 81 -8.96 7.80 14.16
N ALA A 82 -10.19 7.29 14.09
CA ALA A 82 -11.02 7.24 12.90
C ALA A 82 -11.88 8.51 12.77
N SER A 83 -11.25 9.69 12.80
CA SER A 83 -11.98 10.94 12.67
C SER A 83 -12.72 11.03 11.33
N ALA A 84 -13.88 11.68 11.30
CA ALA A 84 -14.68 11.84 10.09
C ALA A 84 -13.86 12.46 8.94
N MET A 85 -12.96 13.42 9.26
CA MET A 85 -12.07 14.04 8.28
C MET A 85 -11.04 13.07 7.70
N ARG A 86 -10.50 12.15 8.51
CA ARG A 86 -9.57 11.12 8.06
C ARG A 86 -10.26 10.14 7.12
N ILE A 87 -11.47 9.70 7.48
CA ILE A 87 -12.28 8.80 6.63
C ILE A 87 -12.63 9.50 5.31
N ALA A 88 -13.08 10.76 5.34
CA ALA A 88 -13.38 11.53 4.14
C ALA A 88 -12.15 11.66 3.22
N SER A 89 -10.97 11.91 3.79
CA SER A 89 -9.70 12.00 3.04
C SER A 89 -9.34 10.66 2.38
N LEU A 90 -9.53 9.54 3.08
CA LEU A 90 -9.31 8.19 2.52
C LEU A 90 -10.27 7.90 1.36
N VAL A 91 -11.54 8.29 1.49
CA VAL A 91 -12.52 8.15 0.41
C VAL A 91 -12.11 8.96 -0.82
N CYS A 92 -11.65 10.21 -0.65
CA CYS A 92 -11.13 11.01 -1.76
C CYS A 92 -9.93 10.36 -2.46
N ILE A 93 -9.01 9.74 -1.71
CA ILE A 93 -7.89 8.98 -2.28
C ILE A 93 -8.42 7.82 -3.14
N VAL A 94 -9.34 7.02 -2.60
CA VAL A 94 -9.96 5.88 -3.33
C VAL A 94 -10.64 6.36 -4.61
N VAL A 95 -11.41 7.44 -4.55
CA VAL A 95 -12.08 8.03 -5.72
C VAL A 95 -11.05 8.50 -6.77
N GLY A 96 -9.97 9.16 -6.35
CA GLY A 96 -8.90 9.59 -7.25
C GLY A 96 -8.21 8.42 -7.95
N ILE A 97 -7.96 7.33 -7.23
CA ILE A 97 -7.36 6.09 -7.79
C ILE A 97 -8.30 5.45 -8.82
N ILE A 98 -9.60 5.38 -8.51
CA ILE A 98 -10.60 4.85 -9.45
C ILE A 98 -10.66 5.73 -10.71
N GLY A 99 -10.63 7.06 -10.56
CA GLY A 99 -10.57 7.98 -11.69
C GLY A 99 -9.34 7.76 -12.57
N LEU A 100 -8.15 7.60 -11.98
CA LEU A 100 -6.92 7.31 -12.70
C LEU A 100 -6.96 5.95 -13.42
N LYS A 101 -7.59 4.94 -12.80
CA LYS A 101 -7.79 3.63 -13.43
C LYS A 101 -8.68 3.74 -14.68
N ILE A 102 -9.77 4.50 -14.58
CA ILE A 102 -10.73 4.67 -15.68
C ILE A 102 -10.12 5.49 -16.82
N SER A 103 -9.32 6.51 -16.48
CA SER A 103 -8.62 7.36 -17.46
C SER A 103 -7.48 6.64 -18.18
N ALA A 104 -6.98 5.51 -17.66
CA ALA A 104 -5.87 4.76 -18.25
C ALA A 104 -6.30 3.82 -19.39
N HIS A 105 -7.51 4.00 -19.92
CA HIS A 105 -8.06 3.30 -21.09
C HIS A 105 -7.90 4.13 -22.37
#